data_AF-A0A7X8U844-F1
#
_entry.id   AF-A0A7X8U844-F1
#
_cell.length_a   1.000
_cell.length_b   1.000
_cell.length_c   1.000
_cell.angle_alpha   90.00
_cell.angle_beta   90.00
_cell.angle_gamma   90.00
#
_symmetry.space_group_name_H-M   'P 1'
#
loop_
_entity.id
_entity.type
_entity.pdbx_description
1 polymer ?
#
loop_
_entity_poly.entity_id
_entity_poly.type
_entity_poly.pdbx_seq_one_letter_code
_entity_poly.pdbx_strand_id
1 'polypeptide(L)'
;MPAYLLGALIFMVGIVIFVMQNNIPVTVHFLIWDTAEISLALVALIAAMGGAIITFLIDSFRAFKTGRKLNELTKYNKKLEREITSLKAKNVSPPENKNPTA
;
A
#
# COMPACT_ATOMS: atom_id res chain seq x y z
N MET A 1 10.25 8.39 5.32
CA MET A 1 9.29 8.77 4.26
C MET A 1 9.77 9.86 3.28
N PRO A 2 10.68 10.82 3.58
CA PRO A 2 11.12 11.77 2.54
C PRO A 2 12.35 11.30 1.73
N ALA A 3 13.18 10.41 2.28
CA ALA A 3 14.47 10.04 1.65
C ALA A 3 14.32 9.38 0.27
N TYR A 4 13.30 8.54 0.06
CA TYR A 4 13.06 7.91 -1.24
C TYR A 4 12.58 8.91 -2.30
N LEU A 5 11.86 9.97 -1.90
CA LEU A 5 11.42 11.03 -2.81
C LEU A 5 12.60 11.88 -3.28
N LEU A 6 13.54 12.19 -2.38
CA LEU A 6 14.77 12.89 -2.75
C LEU A 6 15.61 12.05 -3.72
N GLY A 7 15.74 10.74 -3.44
CA GLY A 7 16.41 9.81 -4.36
C GLY A 7 15.73 9.72 -5.73
N ALA A 8 14.38 9.64 -5.75
CA ALA A 8 13.61 9.62 -6.99
C ALA A 8 13.76 10.91 -7.80
N LEU A 9 13.85 12.08 -7.14
CA LEU A 9 14.07 13.35 -7.81
C LEU A 9 15.46 13.42 -8.44
N ILE A 10 16.51 13.01 -7.71
CA ILE A 10 17.87 12.94 -8.25
C ILE A 10 17.92 11.99 -9.44
N PHE A 11 17.26 10.84 -9.34
CA PHE A 11 17.15 9.88 -10.43
C PHE A 11 16.42 10.45 -11.66
N MET A 12 15.32 11.18 -11.45
CA MET A 12 14.58 11.85 -12.53
C MET A 12 15.45 12.88 -13.27
N VAL A 13 16.22 13.69 -12.53
CA VAL A 13 17.19 14.63 -13.13
C VAL A 13 18.24 13.87 -13.94
N GLY A 14 18.73 12.74 -13.42
CA GLY A 14 19.63 11.85 -14.15
C GLY A 14 19.04 11.33 -15.46
N ILE A 15 17.78 10.90 -15.46
CA ILE A 15 17.08 10.46 -16.68
C ILE A 15 17.00 11.60 -17.70
N VAL A 16 16.62 12.81 -17.27
CA VAL A 16 16.51 13.97 -18.17
C VAL A 16 17.86 14.27 -18.81
N ILE A 17 18.94 14.31 -18.01
CA ILE A 17 20.30 14.53 -18.52
C ILE A 17 20.69 13.42 -19.50
N PHE A 18 20.44 12.16 -19.15
CA PHE A 18 20.75 10.99 -19.98
C PHE A 18 20.08 11.07 -21.35
N VAL A 19 18.79 11.37 -21.38
CA VAL A 19 17.99 11.46 -22.61
C VAL A 19 18.39 12.68 -23.45
N MET A 20 18.68 13.82 -22.82
CA MET A 20 19.11 15.02 -23.54
C MET A 20 20.49 14.85 -24.18
N GLN A 21 21.42 14.18 -23.49
CA GLN A 21 22.75 13.89 -24.01
C GLN A 21 22.74 12.77 -25.06
N ASN A 22 21.82 11.80 -24.92
CA ASN A 22 21.68 10.66 -25.81
C ASN A 22 20.35 10.76 -26.57
N ASN A 23 20.25 11.76 -27.46
CA ASN A 23 19.02 12.01 -28.21
C ASN A 23 18.90 11.21 -29.52
N ILE A 24 19.87 10.33 -29.79
CA ILE A 24 19.89 9.49 -30.99
C ILE A 24 18.68 8.54 -30.93
N PRO A 25 17.87 8.45 -32.00
CA PRO A 25 16.79 7.48 -32.09
C PRO A 25 17.29 6.05 -31.92
N VAL A 26 16.49 5.21 -31.27
CA VAL A 26 16.82 3.81 -31.01
C VAL A 26 15.72 2.90 -31.54
N THR A 27 16.15 1.73 -31.99
CA THR A 27 15.27 0.60 -32.31
C THR A 27 15.24 -0.32 -31.10
N VAL A 28 14.05 -0.53 -30.53
CA VAL A 28 13.87 -1.47 -29.43
C VAL A 28 13.44 -2.82 -30.01
N HIS A 29 14.27 -3.83 -29.77
CA HIS A 29 14.00 -5.23 -30.09
C HIS A 29 13.45 -5.93 -28.84
N PHE A 30 12.20 -6.38 -28.90
CA PHE A 30 11.55 -7.08 -27.80
C PHE A 30 10.86 -8.37 -28.26
N LEU A 31 11.48 -9.50 -27.91
CA LEU A 31 11.00 -10.84 -28.22
C LEU A 31 10.87 -11.10 -29.74
N ILE A 32 9.71 -10.84 -30.34
CA ILE A 32 9.41 -11.02 -31.77
C ILE A 32 8.99 -9.66 -32.40
N TRP A 33 9.02 -8.59 -31.63
CA TRP A 33 8.58 -7.27 -32.05
C TRP A 33 9.75 -6.30 -32.10
N ASP A 34 9.82 -5.60 -33.23
CA ASP A 34 10.74 -4.49 -33.45
C ASP A 34 9.92 -3.20 -33.57
N THR A 35 10.39 -2.17 -32.89
CA THR A 35 9.85 -0.82 -33.02
C THR A 35 10.47 -0.10 -34.22
N ALA A 36 9.77 0.90 -34.76
CA ALA A 36 10.42 1.89 -35.61
C ALA A 36 11.44 2.69 -34.78
N GLU A 37 12.31 3.47 -35.45
CA GLU A 37 13.21 4.39 -34.75
C GLU A 37 12.42 5.39 -33.92
N ILE A 38 12.51 5.24 -32.60
CA ILE A 38 11.84 6.09 -31.62
C ILE A 38 12.87 6.80 -30.76
N SER A 39 12.51 7.96 -30.22
CA SER A 39 13.42 8.69 -29.36
C SER A 39 13.69 7.92 -28.06
N LEU A 40 14.94 7.91 -27.61
CA LEU A 40 15.31 7.34 -26.32
C LEU A 40 14.51 7.98 -25.16
N ALA A 41 14.14 9.25 -25.33
CA ALA A 41 13.23 9.97 -24.43
C ALA A 41 11.91 9.24 -24.22
N LEU A 42 11.26 8.83 -25.31
CA LEU A 42 9.98 8.15 -25.27
C LEU A 42 10.11 6.77 -24.63
N VAL A 43 11.17 6.04 -24.98
CA VAL A 43 11.46 4.72 -24.38
C VAL A 43 11.65 4.85 -22.86
N ALA A 44 12.47 5.80 -22.42
CA ALA A 44 12.72 6.05 -21.00
C ALA A 44 11.45 6.47 -20.24
N LEU A 45 10.62 7.32 -20.86
CA LEU A 45 9.35 7.76 -20.27
C LEU A 45 8.39 6.56 -20.06
N ILE A 46 8.21 5.73 -21.09
CA ILE A 46 7.35 4.54 -21.03
C ILE A 46 7.86 3.57 -19.97
N ALA A 47 9.17 3.34 -19.91
CA ALA A 47 9.79 2.48 -18.90
C ALA A 47 9.58 3.01 -17.47
N ALA A 48 9.76 4.33 -17.27
CA ALA A 48 9.54 4.96 -15.97
C ALA A 48 8.06 4.87 -15.54
N MET A 49 7.12 5.11 -16.46
CA MET A 49 5.69 4.93 -16.21
C MET A 49 5.35 3.47 -15.87
N GLY A 50 5.92 2.52 -16.61
CA GLY A 50 5.75 1.09 -16.33
C GLY A 50 6.24 0.71 -14.93
N GLY A 51 7.42 1.20 -14.54
CA GLY A 51 7.96 1.03 -13.19
C GLY A 51 7.02 1.60 -12.12
N ALA A 52 6.54 2.83 -12.31
CA ALA A 52 5.61 3.49 -11.39
C ALA A 52 4.29 2.71 -11.24
N ILE A 53 3.72 2.21 -12.34
CA ILE A 53 2.50 1.39 -12.33
C ILE A 53 2.75 0.09 -11.54
N ILE A 54 3.86 -0.60 -11.79
CA ILE A 54 4.20 -1.85 -11.07
C ILE A 54 4.34 -1.57 -9.57
N THR A 55 5.08 -0.52 -9.18
CA THR A 55 5.23 -0.14 -7.77
C THR A 55 3.89 0.18 -7.14
N PHE A 56 3.03 0.96 -7.83
CA PHE A 56 1.69 1.29 -7.35
C PHE A 56 0.83 0.05 -7.14
N LEU A 57 0.86 -0.92 -8.04
CA LEU A 57 0.11 -2.17 -7.92
C LEU A 57 0.59 -3.01 -6.73
N ILE A 58 1.91 -3.14 -6.53
CA ILE A 58 2.49 -3.87 -5.40
C ILE A 58 2.09 -3.23 -4.07
N ASP A 59 2.17 -1.90 -3.97
CA ASP A 59 1.81 -1.17 -2.75
C ASP A 59 0.30 -1.22 -2.48
N SER A 60 -0.52 -1.11 -3.52
CA SER A 60 -1.98 -1.27 -3.41
C SER A 60 -2.36 -2.65 -2.86
N PHE A 61 -1.69 -3.72 -3.33
CA PHE A 61 -1.93 -5.07 -2.82
C PHE A 61 -1.56 -5.21 -1.34
N ARG A 62 -0.42 -4.64 -0.93
CA ARG A 62 0.02 -4.62 0.48
C ARG A 62 -0.96 -3.83 1.35
N ALA A 63 -1.38 -2.64 0.90
CA ALA A 63 -2.33 -1.79 1.59
C ALA A 63 -3.68 -2.50 1.78
N PHE A 64 -4.16 -3.22 0.77
CA PHE A 64 -5.39 -3.99 0.85
C PHE A 64 -5.32 -5.11 1.92
N LYS A 65 -4.23 -5.87 1.95
CA LYS A 65 -4.02 -6.91 2.98
C LYS A 65 -3.99 -6.32 4.38
N THR A 66 -3.33 -5.17 4.56
CA THR A 66 -3.28 -4.44 5.83
C THR A 66 -4.67 -3.92 6.22
N GLY A 67 -5.43 -3.37 5.29
CA GLY A 67 -6.80 -2.90 5.52
C GLY A 67 -7.75 -4.00 5.98
N ARG A 68 -7.65 -5.20 5.40
CA ARG A 68 -8.41 -6.38 5.86
C ARG A 68 -8.08 -6.73 7.31
N LYS A 69 -6.79 -6.82 7.65
CA LYS A 69 -6.35 -7.10 9.03
C LYS A 69 -6.81 -6.04 10.02
N LEU A 70 -6.72 -4.76 9.66
CA LEU A 70 -7.22 -3.66 10.50
C LEU A 70 -8.72 -3.78 10.79
N ASN A 71 -9.52 -4.15 9.78
CA ASN A 71 -10.95 -4.34 9.95
C ASN A 71 -11.26 -5.53 10.85
N GLU A 72 -10.55 -6.65 10.71
CA GLU A 72 -10.69 -7.82 11.60
C GLU A 72 -10.32 -7.48 13.04
N LEU A 73 -9.19 -6.82 13.25
CA LEU A 73 -8.70 -6.44 14.58
C LEU A 73 -9.63 -5.43 15.26
N THR A 74 -10.18 -4.49 14.49
CA THR A 74 -11.19 -3.53 14.97
C THR A 74 -12.48 -4.22 15.38
N LYS A 75 -12.96 -5.19 14.58
CA LYS A 75 -14.15 -5.99 14.93
C LYS A 75 -13.94 -6.80 16.20
N TYR A 76 -12.75 -7.41 16.35
CA TYR A 76 -12.41 -8.19 17.54
C TYR A 76 -12.33 -7.31 18.80
N ASN A 77 -11.67 -6.15 18.72
CA ASN A 77 -11.65 -5.17 19.82
C ASN A 77 -13.07 -4.78 20.26
N LYS A 78 -13.93 -4.40 19.30
CA LYS A 78 -15.31 -4.03 19.60
C LYS A 78 -16.12 -5.17 20.23
N LYS A 79 -15.83 -6.42 19.89
CA LYS A 79 -16.46 -7.60 20.50
C LYS A 79 -15.99 -7.76 21.95
N LEU A 80 -14.68 -7.69 22.20
CA LEU A 80 -14.10 -7.78 23.54
C LEU A 80 -14.59 -6.66 24.46
N GLU A 81 -14.67 -5.42 23.99
CA GLU A 81 -15.22 -4.30 24.77
C GLU A 81 -16.66 -4.55 25.23
N ARG A 82 -17.50 -5.11 24.35
CA ARG A 82 -18.88 -5.49 24.69
C ARG A 82 -18.93 -6.59 25.72
N GLU A 83 -18.07 -7.59 25.61
CA GLU A 83 -17.98 -8.72 26.55
C GLU A 83 -17.50 -8.26 27.94
N ILE A 84 -16.50 -7.38 27.99
CA ILE A 84 -16.07 -6.74 29.25
C ILE A 84 -17.22 -5.96 29.87
N THR A 85 -17.97 -5.21 29.06
CA THR A 85 -19.10 -4.40 29.54
C THR A 85 -20.23 -5.29 30.10
N SER A 86 -20.58 -6.38 29.41
CA SER A 86 -21.63 -7.29 29.85
C SER A 86 -21.22 -8.08 31.10
N LEU A 87 -19.97 -8.54 31.18
CA LEU A 87 -19.45 -9.23 32.37
C LEU A 87 -19.37 -8.30 33.58
N LYS A 88 -18.98 -7.04 33.40
CA LYS A 88 -19.04 -6.03 34.49
C LYS A 88 -20.47 -5.78 34.93
N ALA A 89 -21.42 -5.61 34.01
CA ALA A 89 -22.82 -5.44 34.36
C ALA A 89 -23.38 -6.65 35.13
N LYS A 90 -22.99 -7.88 34.77
CA LYS A 90 -23.39 -9.11 35.47
C LYS A 90 -22.81 -9.21 36.89
N ASN A 91 -21.55 -8.79 37.10
CA ASN A 91 -20.89 -8.81 38.41
C ASN A 91 -21.33 -7.69 39.36
N VAL A 92 -22.08 -6.68 38.89
CA VAL A 92 -22.64 -5.59 39.72
C VAL A 92 -24.07 -5.92 40.20
N SER A 93 -24.59 -7.11 39.90
CA SER A 93 -25.87 -7.58 40.47
C SER A 93 -25.70 -7.79 41.99
N PRO A 94 -26.49 -7.15 42.87
CA PRO A 94 -26.35 -7.27 44.33
C PRO A 94 -26.48 -8.71 44.83
N PRO A 95 -25.84 -9.07 45.97
CA PRO A 95 -25.89 -10.42 46.50
C PRO A 95 -27.33 -10.85 46.76
N GLU A 96 -27.62 -12.06 46.28
CA GLU A 96 -28.81 -12.85 46.51
C GLU A 96 -29.25 -12.75 47.99
N ASN A 97 -30.34 -12.02 48.26
CA ASN A 97 -31.01 -12.05 49.56
C ASN A 97 -31.68 -13.43 49.71
N LYS A 98 -30.90 -14.40 50.20
CA LYS A 98 -31.43 -15.60 50.83
C LYS A 98 -31.71 -15.26 52.28
N ASN A 99 -32.97 -14.99 52.60
CA ASN A 99 -33.45 -15.28 53.95
C ASN A 99 -34.84 -15.94 53.88
N PRO A 100 -34.94 -17.25 54.18
CA PRO A 100 -36.20 -17.91 54.49
C PRO A 100 -36.45 -17.82 56.00
N THR A 101 -37.43 -17.03 56.42
CA THR A 101 -37.98 -17.01 57.79
C THR A 101 -39.17 -16.04 57.77
N ALA A 102 -40.36 -16.33 58.29
CA ALA A 102 -40.90 -17.44 59.06
C ALA A 102 -42.42 -17.51 58.80
#